data_AF-A0A1W9QI40-F1
#
_entry.id   AF-A0A1W9QI40-F1
#
_cell.length_a   1.000
_cell.length_b   1.000
_cell.length_c   1.000
_cell.angle_alpha   90.00
_cell.angle_beta   90.00
_cell.angle_gamma   90.00
#
_symmetry.space_group_name_H-M   'P 1'
#
loop_
_entity.id
_entity.type
_entity.pdbx_description
1 polymer ?
#
loop_
_entity_poly.entity_id
_entity_poly.type
_entity_poly.pdbx_seq_one_letter_code
_entity_poly.pdbx_strand_id
1 'polypeptide(L)'
;MGRRNLILDYRLLSWLVWAALATSPACGPSGEDDTSSSGGDASVGGSASGGDGPGAGGAPGGGGSAAGGASPDGGTSNGAASSGGAESGGADSGGAPSGGGRVGTGGDGAGGGCVESTEPRAPGRARSHGFSGTDSDYSKLYDDPCSVPSDCVAPCVERGGTTEFCSTSICQESDTDYCLPPTKWRGVDGALSESGTIESSAVTSLSLSNGNDHDRLIVDDFGFAIPDDATILGISATIHRAAGGPQEASDHAVRIIKNGAIGETKREKQGYWPTTVTPEDYGGETDLWGETWTPADINAESFGLAIAALPAKGAGRAYVDVAYLRVHYQLPSCDE
;
A
#
# COMPACT_ATOMS: atom_id res chain seq x y z
N MET A 1 20.62 -27.71 -67.41
CA MET A 1 21.71 -27.44 -66.45
C MET A 1 21.04 -27.10 -65.12
N GLY A 2 20.80 -28.02 -64.18
CA GLY A 2 21.77 -28.69 -63.30
C GLY A 2 22.40 -27.65 -62.36
N ARG A 3 22.20 -27.60 -61.04
CA ARG A 3 21.96 -28.64 -60.02
C ARG A 3 21.20 -28.09 -58.79
N ARG A 4 20.57 -29.03 -58.07
CA ARG A 4 19.97 -28.94 -56.72
C ARG A 4 20.98 -29.30 -55.62
N ASN A 5 20.58 -29.06 -54.36
CA ASN A 5 21.03 -29.65 -53.08
C ASN A 5 22.37 -29.11 -52.50
N LEU A 6 22.57 -28.94 -51.18
CA LEU A 6 22.23 -29.85 -50.08
C LEU A 6 21.93 -29.12 -48.74
N ILE A 7 21.01 -29.76 -48.00
CA ILE A 7 20.82 -29.74 -46.55
C ILE A 7 22.01 -30.42 -45.85
N LEU A 8 22.43 -29.94 -44.68
CA LEU A 8 22.97 -30.82 -43.63
C LEU A 8 22.72 -30.26 -42.23
N ASP A 9 21.96 -31.06 -41.50
CA ASP A 9 21.60 -31.04 -40.10
C ASP A 9 22.69 -31.78 -39.31
N TYR A 10 23.12 -31.31 -38.14
CA TYR A 10 23.86 -32.14 -37.18
C TYR A 10 23.58 -31.72 -35.74
N ARG A 11 22.97 -32.66 -35.02
CA ARG A 11 22.67 -32.67 -33.59
C ARG A 11 23.89 -33.07 -32.73
N LEU A 12 23.84 -32.60 -31.47
CA LEU A 12 24.27 -33.25 -30.20
C LEU A 12 25.75 -33.62 -30.03
N LEU A 13 26.38 -33.16 -28.94
CA LEU A 13 26.67 -34.01 -27.76
C LEU A 13 27.26 -33.19 -26.60
N SER A 14 26.71 -33.47 -25.42
CA SER A 14 27.10 -33.19 -24.04
C SER A 14 28.48 -33.69 -23.64
N TRP A 15 29.22 -32.98 -22.77
CA TRP A 15 30.14 -33.56 -21.77
C TRP A 15 30.18 -32.75 -20.47
N LEU A 16 30.27 -33.50 -19.38
CA LEU A 16 30.16 -33.18 -17.96
C LEU A 16 31.53 -32.92 -17.31
N VAL A 17 31.50 -32.19 -16.18
CA VAL A 17 32.33 -32.31 -14.95
C VAL A 17 33.78 -31.80 -15.01
N TRP A 18 34.14 -30.96 -14.04
CA TRP A 18 35.18 -31.26 -13.04
C TRP A 18 35.02 -30.37 -11.80
N ALA A 19 34.95 -31.02 -10.64
CA ALA A 19 35.02 -30.47 -9.29
C ALA A 19 36.18 -31.17 -8.57
N ALA A 20 36.96 -30.41 -7.79
CA ALA A 20 37.87 -30.85 -6.69
C ALA A 20 38.90 -29.73 -6.44
N LEU A 21 39.44 -29.44 -5.24
CA LEU A 21 39.20 -29.84 -3.85
C LEU A 21 39.94 -28.80 -2.98
N ALA A 22 39.59 -28.76 -1.69
CA ALA A 22 40.11 -27.89 -0.63
C ALA A 22 41.60 -28.11 -0.26
N THR A 23 42.19 -27.14 0.44
CA THR A 23 43.12 -27.34 1.58
C THR A 23 43.30 -26.06 2.40
N SER A 24 42.98 -26.12 3.70
CA SER A 24 43.55 -25.29 4.79
C SER A 24 44.66 -26.10 5.48
N PRO A 25 45.66 -25.47 6.14
CA PRO A 25 45.64 -25.27 7.61
C PRO A 25 46.36 -23.93 8.01
N ALA A 26 46.52 -23.41 9.25
CA ALA A 26 46.64 -23.93 10.62
C ALA A 26 46.46 -22.78 11.68
N CYS A 27 46.39 -23.15 12.96
CA CYS A 27 46.26 -22.33 14.19
C CYS A 27 47.45 -21.40 14.55
N GLY A 28 47.19 -20.41 15.44
CA GLY A 28 48.10 -19.36 16.01
C GLY A 28 49.17 -19.84 17.03
N PRO A 29 49.84 -18.98 17.86
CA PRO A 29 49.21 -18.02 18.81
C PRO A 29 49.99 -16.70 19.18
N SER A 30 49.37 -15.89 20.09
CA SER A 30 49.93 -15.03 21.19
C SER A 30 50.56 -13.63 20.98
N GLY A 31 50.20 -12.70 21.90
CA GLY A 31 50.86 -11.44 22.32
C GLY A 31 50.11 -10.16 21.91
N GLU A 32 49.28 -9.49 22.74
CA GLU A 32 49.58 -8.57 23.88
C GLU A 32 50.62 -7.48 23.56
N ASP A 33 50.18 -6.22 23.42
CA ASP A 33 50.75 -5.07 24.13
C ASP A 33 49.92 -3.78 23.97
N ASP A 34 49.89 -3.04 25.08
CA ASP A 34 49.17 -1.81 25.38
C ASP A 34 49.59 -0.59 24.55
N THR A 35 48.70 0.42 24.42
CA THR A 35 48.92 1.75 25.05
C THR A 35 47.81 2.76 24.70
N SER A 36 47.33 3.39 25.77
CA SER A 36 46.54 4.61 25.87
C SER A 36 47.16 5.83 25.17
N SER A 37 46.33 6.81 24.74
CA SER A 37 46.28 8.14 25.39
C SER A 37 45.45 9.18 24.61
N SER A 38 44.46 9.75 25.32
CA SER A 38 44.14 11.19 25.45
C SER A 38 44.02 12.12 24.23
N GLY A 39 42.84 12.74 24.12
CA GLY A 39 42.65 14.16 24.48
C GLY A 39 42.73 15.20 23.35
N GLY A 40 41.76 16.13 23.33
CA GLY A 40 41.93 17.42 22.64
C GLY A 40 40.65 18.10 22.19
N ASP A 41 39.96 18.77 23.12
CA ASP A 41 39.10 19.92 22.84
C ASP A 41 39.83 20.98 22.01
N ALA A 42 39.14 21.61 21.05
CA ALA A 42 39.25 23.05 20.79
C ALA A 42 38.12 23.53 19.86
N SER A 43 37.22 24.30 20.46
CA SER A 43 36.34 25.24 19.79
C SER A 43 37.08 26.57 19.51
N VAL A 44 36.46 27.39 18.64
CA VAL A 44 36.48 28.87 18.52
C VAL A 44 37.02 29.43 17.19
N GLY A 45 36.14 30.24 16.57
CA GLY A 45 36.45 31.33 15.62
C GLY A 45 36.05 30.98 14.18
N GLY A 46 34.96 31.47 13.58
CA GLY A 46 34.28 32.75 13.73
C GLY A 46 34.63 33.66 12.54
N SER A 47 33.69 33.84 11.60
CA SER A 47 33.42 35.11 10.90
C SER A 47 32.27 34.95 9.90
N ALA A 48 31.38 35.94 9.95
CA ALA A 48 30.14 36.08 9.21
C ALA A 48 30.34 36.79 7.86
N SER A 49 29.37 36.65 6.94
CA SER A 49 28.79 37.78 6.20
C SER A 49 27.66 37.37 5.24
N GLY A 50 26.51 38.05 5.37
CA GLY A 50 25.48 38.31 4.32
C GLY A 50 24.55 37.13 3.99
N GLY A 51 23.23 37.23 4.02
CA GLY A 51 22.34 38.37 3.78
C GLY A 51 21.37 37.98 2.66
N ASP A 52 20.07 38.24 2.88
CA ASP A 52 18.95 38.25 1.91
C ASP A 52 18.18 36.94 1.65
N GLY A 53 17.02 36.83 2.32
CA GLY A 53 15.76 36.41 1.67
C GLY A 53 14.87 37.65 1.46
N PRO A 54 13.63 37.56 0.92
CA PRO A 54 12.86 36.38 0.52
C PRO A 54 12.35 36.45 -0.94
N GLY A 55 11.88 35.33 -1.50
CA GLY A 55 11.27 35.31 -2.83
C GLY A 55 10.26 34.18 -3.00
N ALA A 56 8.99 34.51 -2.79
CA ALA A 56 7.85 33.68 -3.18
C ALA A 56 7.60 33.79 -4.69
N GLY A 57 7.07 32.72 -5.29
CA GLY A 57 6.27 32.80 -6.51
C GLY A 57 6.73 31.89 -7.65
N GLY A 58 5.76 31.23 -8.28
CA GLY A 58 5.87 30.85 -9.69
C GLY A 58 5.45 29.43 -10.04
N ALA A 59 4.15 29.13 -9.95
CA ALA A 59 3.55 28.12 -10.83
C ALA A 59 3.65 28.56 -12.30
N PRO A 60 3.75 27.65 -13.27
CA PRO A 60 3.31 27.92 -14.62
C PRO A 60 1.99 27.20 -14.89
N GLY A 61 0.91 27.97 -14.94
CA GLY A 61 -0.30 27.61 -15.65
C GLY A 61 -0.38 28.38 -16.97
N GLY A 62 -0.70 27.67 -18.04
CA GLY A 62 -1.75 28.08 -18.98
C GLY A 62 -1.36 28.79 -20.28
N GLY A 63 -1.93 28.27 -21.38
CA GLY A 63 -2.25 28.98 -22.62
C GLY A 63 -2.17 28.04 -23.82
N GLY A 64 -3.17 27.84 -24.67
CA GLY A 64 -4.53 28.39 -24.87
C GLY A 64 -5.11 27.66 -26.10
N SER A 65 -6.35 27.21 -26.09
CA SER A 65 -7.58 27.93 -26.49
C SER A 65 -7.89 27.90 -28.00
N ALA A 66 -9.09 27.38 -28.32
CA ALA A 66 -10.16 27.94 -29.17
C ALA A 66 -11.00 26.78 -29.72
N ALA A 67 -12.32 26.81 -29.95
CA ALA A 67 -13.50 27.66 -29.71
C ALA A 67 -14.67 26.81 -30.33
N GLY A 68 -15.97 26.93 -30.07
CA GLY A 68 -16.82 27.89 -29.37
C GLY A 68 -18.29 27.60 -29.76
N GLY A 69 -19.23 28.34 -29.14
CA GLY A 69 -20.67 28.42 -29.44
C GLY A 69 -21.54 27.99 -28.25
N ALA A 70 -22.01 28.83 -27.32
CA ALA A 70 -22.87 30.03 -27.41
C ALA A 70 -24.23 29.70 -28.08
N SER A 71 -25.43 30.02 -27.59
CA SER A 71 -25.93 30.93 -26.53
C SER A 71 -27.48 30.70 -26.35
N PRO A 72 -28.32 31.53 -25.68
CA PRO A 72 -29.20 31.11 -24.57
C PRO A 72 -30.71 31.50 -24.73
N ASP A 73 -31.55 31.29 -23.69
CA ASP A 73 -32.43 32.32 -23.04
C ASP A 73 -33.74 31.82 -22.38
N GLY A 74 -34.10 32.49 -21.25
CA GLY A 74 -35.45 32.70 -20.67
C GLY A 74 -35.86 31.77 -19.51
N GLY A 75 -36.08 32.16 -18.24
CA GLY A 75 -36.94 33.23 -17.68
C GLY A 75 -38.41 32.73 -17.58
N THR A 76 -39.24 32.77 -16.52
CA THR A 76 -39.33 33.53 -15.25
C THR A 76 -40.47 32.98 -14.35
N SER A 77 -40.30 33.05 -13.02
CA SER A 77 -41.22 33.44 -11.90
C SER A 77 -42.66 32.90 -11.66
N ASN A 78 -42.91 32.64 -10.35
CA ASN A 78 -44.08 32.95 -9.48
C ASN A 78 -45.18 31.90 -9.15
N GLY A 79 -45.50 31.82 -7.84
CA GLY A 79 -46.74 31.28 -7.25
C GLY A 79 -46.50 30.45 -5.97
N ALA A 80 -46.28 31.05 -4.79
CA ALA A 80 -47.27 31.52 -3.80
C ALA A 80 -47.71 30.45 -2.76
N ALA A 81 -47.69 30.92 -1.50
CA ALA A 81 -47.80 30.23 -0.22
C ALA A 81 -49.20 29.75 0.18
N SER A 82 -49.26 28.87 1.19
CA SER A 82 -50.19 28.86 2.35
C SER A 82 -49.97 27.52 3.09
N SER A 83 -49.52 27.39 4.35
CA SER A 83 -49.77 27.97 5.68
C SER A 83 -50.46 26.97 6.63
N GLY A 84 -50.04 26.99 7.90
CA GLY A 84 -50.61 26.28 9.05
C GLY A 84 -49.87 24.98 9.37
N GLY A 85 -49.30 24.73 10.55
CA GLY A 85 -49.30 25.35 11.87
C GLY A 85 -48.83 24.21 12.81
N ALA A 86 -47.73 24.37 13.56
CA ALA A 86 -47.75 24.71 15.00
C ALA A 86 -48.52 23.64 15.81
N GLU A 87 -47.95 22.82 16.69
CA GLU A 87 -47.16 23.07 17.92
C GLU A 87 -47.28 21.74 18.72
N SER A 88 -46.57 21.35 19.77
CA SER A 88 -45.39 21.77 20.52
C SER A 88 -45.21 20.72 21.65
N GLY A 89 -44.07 20.76 22.33
CA GLY A 89 -43.83 20.11 23.63
C GLY A 89 -42.93 18.88 23.51
N GLY A 90 -41.71 18.84 24.04
CA GLY A 90 -41.10 19.68 25.07
C GLY A 90 -40.35 18.77 26.05
N ALA A 91 -39.01 18.94 26.11
CA ALA A 91 -38.10 18.88 27.27
C ALA A 91 -38.26 17.73 28.30
N ASP A 92 -37.22 17.12 28.89
CA ASP A 92 -35.95 17.67 29.30
C ASP A 92 -35.02 16.55 29.82
N SER A 93 -33.72 16.87 29.91
CA SER A 93 -32.76 16.38 30.90
C SER A 93 -32.34 14.89 30.99
N GLY A 94 -31.01 14.69 30.92
CA GLY A 94 -30.30 14.03 32.01
C GLY A 94 -29.57 12.72 31.71
N GLY A 95 -28.25 12.73 31.92
CA GLY A 95 -27.53 11.58 32.46
C GLY A 95 -26.60 10.83 31.49
N ALA A 96 -25.30 11.12 31.60
CA ALA A 96 -24.27 10.13 31.27
C ALA A 96 -24.39 8.90 32.20
N PRO A 97 -23.96 7.73 31.72
CA PRO A 97 -23.11 6.92 32.58
C PRO A 97 -21.85 6.46 31.85
N SER A 98 -20.73 6.67 32.52
CA SER A 98 -19.58 5.79 32.51
C SER A 98 -19.99 4.39 32.99
N GLY A 99 -19.50 3.35 32.34
CA GLY A 99 -19.62 1.97 32.81
C GLY A 99 -19.49 0.96 31.68
N GLY A 100 -18.30 0.35 31.55
CA GLY A 100 -18.14 -0.88 30.78
C GLY A 100 -19.08 -1.95 31.32
N GLY A 101 -20.11 -2.28 30.55
CA GLY A 101 -21.06 -3.33 30.87
C GLY A 101 -20.79 -4.54 30.00
N ARG A 102 -20.06 -5.53 30.55
CA ARG A 102 -20.12 -6.91 30.06
C ARG A 102 -21.58 -7.35 30.14
N VAL A 103 -22.24 -7.53 28.99
CA VAL A 103 -23.56 -8.16 28.93
C VAL A 103 -23.32 -9.67 28.99
N GLY A 104 -23.24 -10.19 30.21
CA GLY A 104 -23.29 -11.62 30.48
C GLY A 104 -24.74 -12.10 30.42
N THR A 105 -25.14 -12.74 29.33
CA THR A 105 -26.32 -13.61 29.32
C THR A 105 -25.87 -15.00 29.74
N GLY A 106 -26.14 -15.35 31.00
CA GLY A 106 -25.92 -16.68 31.53
C GLY A 106 -26.79 -17.72 30.84
N GLY A 107 -26.14 -18.79 30.37
CA GLY A 107 -26.75 -20.04 29.96
C GLY A 107 -25.83 -21.17 30.42
N ASP A 108 -26.22 -21.87 31.49
CA ASP A 108 -25.52 -23.05 31.99
C ASP A 108 -25.62 -24.20 30.98
N GLY A 109 -24.47 -24.73 30.57
CA GLY A 109 -24.39 -26.06 29.96
C GLY A 109 -23.42 -26.19 28.78
N ALA A 110 -22.28 -26.84 29.06
CA ALA A 110 -21.32 -27.46 28.13
C ALA A 110 -20.34 -26.54 27.38
N GLY A 111 -19.16 -26.33 27.99
CA GLY A 111 -17.86 -26.28 27.29
C GLY A 111 -17.77 -25.43 26.01
N GLY A 112 -18.48 -24.31 25.96
CA GLY A 112 -18.46 -23.40 24.81
C GLY A 112 -17.49 -22.27 25.10
N GLY A 113 -16.40 -22.21 24.34
CA GLY A 113 -15.44 -21.13 24.43
C GLY A 113 -16.07 -19.76 24.16
N CYS A 114 -15.42 -18.69 24.60
CA CYS A 114 -15.97 -17.34 24.56
C CYS A 114 -15.47 -16.59 23.34
N VAL A 115 -16.41 -16.14 22.51
CA VAL A 115 -16.09 -15.39 21.29
C VAL A 115 -15.81 -13.94 21.65
N GLU A 116 -14.62 -13.49 21.30
CA GLU A 116 -14.16 -12.12 21.48
C GLU A 116 -13.76 -11.51 20.13
N SER A 117 -13.60 -10.20 20.13
CA SER A 117 -13.08 -9.46 18.97
C SER A 117 -12.18 -8.34 19.46
N THR A 118 -11.07 -8.13 18.78
CA THR A 118 -10.18 -7.01 19.10
C THR A 118 -10.85 -5.67 18.75
N GLU A 119 -10.39 -4.60 19.40
CA GLU A 119 -10.59 -3.28 18.82
C GLU A 119 -9.92 -3.17 17.44
N PRO A 120 -10.42 -2.33 16.52
CA PRO A 120 -9.77 -2.08 15.25
C PRO A 120 -8.38 -1.50 15.47
N ARG A 121 -7.38 -2.04 14.75
CA ARG A 121 -5.99 -1.56 14.81
C ARG A 121 -5.53 -1.04 13.46
N ALA A 122 -4.89 0.11 13.47
CA ALA A 122 -4.17 0.65 12.32
C ALA A 122 -2.81 -0.06 12.16
N PRO A 123 -2.19 -0.03 10.97
CA PRO A 123 -0.89 -0.66 10.74
C PRO A 123 0.24 0.19 11.34
N GLY A 124 1.29 -0.49 11.80
CA GLY A 124 2.54 0.15 12.25
C GLY A 124 3.50 0.46 11.09
N ARG A 125 3.30 -0.16 9.92
CA ARG A 125 4.17 -0.02 8.75
C ARG A 125 3.40 -0.08 7.44
N ALA A 126 3.87 0.68 6.45
CA ALA A 126 3.32 0.74 5.12
C ALA A 126 4.43 0.81 4.06
N ARG A 127 4.26 0.13 2.93
CA ARG A 127 5.23 0.12 1.82
C ARG A 127 4.59 -0.25 0.49
N SER A 128 5.19 0.21 -0.60
CA SER A 128 4.96 -0.38 -1.92
C SER A 128 5.58 -1.78 -1.98
N HIS A 129 4.87 -2.73 -2.60
CA HIS A 129 5.36 -4.10 -2.73
C HIS A 129 6.43 -4.24 -3.81
N GLY A 130 6.16 -3.66 -4.99
CA GLY A 130 7.02 -3.75 -6.15
C GLY A 130 8.24 -2.84 -6.10
N PHE A 131 8.25 -1.84 -5.23
CA PHE A 131 9.33 -0.85 -5.17
C PHE A 131 9.63 -0.39 -3.74
N SER A 132 10.80 -0.75 -3.22
CA SER A 132 11.26 -0.38 -1.87
C SER A 132 12.07 0.91 -1.80
N GLY A 133 12.44 1.50 -2.95
CA GLY A 133 13.20 2.74 -3.00
C GLY A 133 12.37 3.99 -2.67
N THR A 134 13.07 5.12 -2.47
CA THR A 134 12.43 6.40 -2.16
C THR A 134 11.59 6.92 -3.32
N ASP A 135 10.66 7.85 -3.06
CA ASP A 135 9.92 8.54 -4.12
C ASP A 135 10.83 9.38 -5.02
N SER A 136 11.96 9.87 -4.47
CA SER A 136 12.99 10.57 -5.25
C SER A 136 13.71 9.60 -6.20
N ASP A 137 14.09 8.42 -5.74
CA ASP A 137 14.77 7.43 -6.59
C ASP A 137 13.84 6.89 -7.67
N TYR A 138 12.58 6.64 -7.32
CA TYR A 138 11.56 6.29 -8.31
C TYR A 138 11.39 7.38 -9.37
N SER A 139 11.40 8.66 -8.99
CA SER A 139 11.20 9.76 -9.93
C SER A 139 12.34 9.90 -10.94
N LYS A 140 13.58 9.52 -10.57
CA LYS A 140 14.74 9.52 -11.48
C LYS A 140 14.60 8.50 -12.62
N LEU A 141 13.72 7.50 -12.49
CA LEU A 141 13.51 6.50 -13.54
C LEU A 141 12.89 7.11 -14.80
N TYR A 142 12.16 8.22 -14.68
CA TYR A 142 11.61 8.94 -15.84
C TYR A 142 12.68 9.67 -16.67
N ASP A 143 13.88 9.87 -16.09
CA ASP A 143 15.00 10.54 -16.76
C ASP A 143 15.99 9.53 -17.38
N ASP A 144 15.81 8.23 -17.14
CA ASP A 144 16.70 7.20 -17.67
C ASP A 144 16.42 7.02 -19.18
N PRO A 145 17.43 7.19 -20.06
CA PRO A 145 17.26 7.00 -21.49
C PRO A 145 17.12 5.51 -21.84
N CYS A 146 16.43 5.21 -22.93
CA CYS A 146 16.29 3.85 -23.42
C CYS A 146 16.34 3.78 -24.94
N SER A 147 16.60 2.59 -25.48
CA SER A 147 16.38 2.26 -26.89
C SER A 147 15.54 1.00 -27.05
N VAL A 148 15.51 0.16 -26.01
CA VAL A 148 14.64 -1.01 -25.90
C VAL A 148 14.08 -1.13 -24.47
N PRO A 149 12.94 -1.82 -24.27
CA PRO A 149 12.34 -1.96 -22.93
C PRO A 149 13.27 -2.54 -21.86
N SER A 150 14.21 -3.41 -22.24
CA SER A 150 15.16 -4.01 -21.29
C SER A 150 16.14 -3.00 -20.69
N ASP A 151 16.37 -1.85 -21.33
CA ASP A 151 17.28 -0.81 -20.82
C ASP A 151 16.76 -0.20 -19.52
N CYS A 152 15.43 -0.23 -19.31
CA CYS A 152 14.77 0.32 -18.14
C CYS A 152 14.80 -0.58 -16.90
N VAL A 153 15.14 -1.87 -17.07
CA VAL A 153 15.02 -2.86 -16.00
C VAL A 153 16.13 -2.69 -14.94
N ALA A 154 17.39 -2.66 -15.36
CA ALA A 154 18.52 -2.58 -14.42
C ALA A 154 18.50 -1.27 -13.59
N PRO A 155 18.29 -0.08 -14.18
CA PRO A 155 18.20 1.16 -13.42
C PRO A 155 17.02 1.18 -12.43
N CYS A 156 15.91 0.51 -12.77
CA CYS A 156 14.76 0.34 -11.87
C CYS A 156 15.09 -0.57 -10.68
N VAL A 157 15.76 -1.70 -10.91
CA VAL A 157 16.14 -2.65 -9.85
C VAL A 157 17.18 -2.03 -8.91
N GLU A 158 18.18 -1.34 -9.45
CA GLU A 158 19.21 -0.64 -8.66
C GLU A 158 18.62 0.41 -7.71
N ARG A 159 17.47 0.99 -8.10
CA ARG A 159 16.74 1.98 -7.29
C ARG A 159 15.68 1.36 -6.38
N GLY A 160 15.61 0.04 -6.28
CA GLY A 160 14.78 -0.67 -5.30
C GLY A 160 13.52 -1.29 -5.87
N GLY A 161 13.36 -1.38 -7.19
CA GLY A 161 12.29 -2.17 -7.80
C GLY A 161 12.58 -3.68 -7.76
N THR A 162 11.54 -4.50 -7.62
CA THR A 162 11.67 -5.94 -7.83
C THR A 162 11.84 -6.25 -9.32
N THR A 163 12.40 -7.42 -9.66
CA THR A 163 12.52 -7.82 -11.08
C THR A 163 11.15 -7.93 -11.75
N GLU A 164 10.14 -8.44 -11.05
CA GLU A 164 8.75 -8.51 -11.57
C GLU A 164 8.24 -7.10 -11.89
N PHE A 165 8.33 -6.19 -10.92
CA PHE A 165 7.91 -4.80 -11.10
C PHE A 165 8.67 -4.13 -12.25
N CYS A 166 10.00 -4.18 -12.25
CA CYS A 166 10.80 -3.48 -13.27
C CYS A 166 10.65 -4.07 -14.68
N SER A 167 10.26 -5.35 -14.80
CA SER A 167 10.10 -6.01 -16.10
C SER A 167 8.94 -5.46 -16.95
N THR A 168 8.01 -4.71 -16.34
CA THR A 168 6.91 -4.05 -17.04
C THR A 168 7.16 -2.58 -17.35
N SER A 169 8.39 -2.10 -17.16
CA SER A 169 8.82 -0.79 -17.63
C SER A 169 8.72 -0.70 -19.16
N ILE A 170 8.31 0.46 -19.65
CA ILE A 170 8.15 0.75 -21.08
C ILE A 170 9.27 1.69 -21.51
N CYS A 171 9.87 1.42 -22.68
CA CYS A 171 10.68 2.43 -23.36
C CYS A 171 9.76 3.30 -24.21
N GLN A 172 9.59 4.57 -23.83
CA GLN A 172 8.68 5.49 -24.50
C GLN A 172 9.40 6.19 -25.65
N GLU A 173 8.92 5.97 -26.87
CA GLU A 173 9.41 6.65 -28.06
C GLU A 173 9.05 8.14 -28.00
N SER A 174 10.05 9.02 -28.16
CA SER A 174 9.86 10.48 -28.23
C SER A 174 11.02 11.17 -28.98
N ASP A 175 11.16 12.51 -28.87
CA ASP A 175 12.36 13.21 -29.37
C ASP A 175 13.64 12.75 -28.62
N THR A 176 13.48 12.25 -27.39
CA THR A 176 14.52 11.56 -26.63
C THR A 176 13.86 10.42 -25.87
N ASP A 177 14.10 9.19 -26.32
CA ASP A 177 13.48 8.00 -25.73
C ASP A 177 13.86 7.85 -24.25
N TYR A 178 12.85 7.56 -23.42
CA TYR A 178 13.00 7.52 -21.97
C TYR A 178 12.18 6.41 -21.33
N CYS A 179 12.59 5.99 -20.14
CA CYS A 179 11.94 4.94 -19.39
C CYS A 179 10.66 5.44 -18.71
N LEU A 180 9.57 4.70 -18.92
CA LEU A 180 8.33 4.82 -18.15
C LEU A 180 8.25 3.66 -17.17
N PRO A 181 8.53 3.88 -15.87
CA PRO A 181 8.40 2.83 -14.86
C PRO A 181 6.91 2.49 -14.61
N PRO A 182 6.61 1.25 -14.21
CA PRO A 182 5.28 0.88 -13.72
C PRO A 182 4.94 1.66 -12.46
N THR A 183 3.65 1.88 -12.20
CA THR A 183 3.23 2.74 -11.10
C THR A 183 3.34 2.04 -9.75
N LYS A 184 3.89 2.76 -8.76
CA LYS A 184 3.95 2.33 -7.37
C LYS A 184 3.03 3.14 -6.46
N TRP A 185 2.77 2.60 -5.26
CA TRP A 185 2.27 3.41 -4.15
C TRP A 185 3.34 4.38 -3.65
N ARG A 186 2.93 5.62 -3.41
CA ARG A 186 3.74 6.75 -2.91
C ARG A 186 3.11 7.35 -1.66
N GLY A 187 3.88 8.12 -0.90
CA GLY A 187 3.39 8.73 0.34
C GLY A 187 2.79 7.69 1.30
N VAL A 188 3.38 6.49 1.35
CA VAL A 188 2.80 5.31 2.01
C VAL A 188 2.57 5.49 3.50
N ASP A 189 3.34 6.37 4.15
CA ASP A 189 3.15 6.74 5.56
C ASP A 189 1.77 7.36 5.82
N GLY A 190 1.15 7.91 4.78
CA GLY A 190 -0.23 8.40 4.83
C GLY A 190 -1.25 7.32 5.22
N ALA A 191 -0.95 6.04 4.99
CA ALA A 191 -1.82 4.92 5.34
C ALA A 191 -1.69 4.43 6.81
N LEU A 192 -0.81 5.05 7.61
CA LEU A 192 -0.53 4.63 9.00
C LEU A 192 -1.53 5.23 10.02
N SER A 193 -2.23 6.30 9.64
CA SER A 193 -3.15 6.99 10.53
C SER A 193 -4.25 7.68 9.74
N GLU A 194 -5.47 7.64 10.26
CA GLU A 194 -6.61 8.28 9.62
C GLU A 194 -6.46 9.81 9.59
N SER A 195 -6.44 10.37 8.38
CA SER A 195 -6.48 11.82 8.16
C SER A 195 -7.87 12.30 7.71
N GLY A 196 -8.64 11.41 7.08
CA GLY A 196 -9.91 11.73 6.43
C GLY A 196 -9.76 12.51 5.11
N THR A 197 -8.54 12.64 4.57
CA THR A 197 -8.24 13.46 3.38
C THR A 197 -7.40 12.70 2.36
N ILE A 198 -7.62 12.98 1.06
CA ILE A 198 -6.82 12.35 0.00
C ILE A 198 -5.41 12.93 -0.08
N GLU A 199 -5.21 14.15 0.40
CA GLU A 199 -3.93 14.88 0.38
C GLU A 199 -2.88 14.25 1.29
N SER A 200 -3.32 13.63 2.38
CA SER A 200 -2.44 12.94 3.34
C SER A 200 -2.50 11.42 3.21
N SER A 201 -3.23 10.89 2.22
CA SER A 201 -3.36 9.46 1.96
C SER A 201 -2.18 8.90 1.15
N ALA A 202 -1.92 7.60 1.30
CA ALA A 202 -1.09 6.89 0.33
C ALA A 202 -1.76 6.91 -1.04
N VAL A 203 -0.98 7.08 -2.11
CA VAL A 203 -1.52 7.26 -3.47
C VAL A 203 -0.79 6.40 -4.49
N THR A 204 -1.55 5.87 -5.46
CA THR A 204 -0.98 5.30 -6.68
C THR A 204 -1.66 5.87 -7.92
N SER A 205 -0.88 6.07 -8.98
CA SER A 205 -1.41 6.38 -10.30
C SER A 205 -1.86 5.09 -10.97
N LEU A 206 -3.04 5.13 -11.59
CA LEU A 206 -3.61 4.01 -12.31
C LEU A 206 -3.56 4.33 -13.81
N SER A 207 -3.05 3.40 -14.60
CA SER A 207 -3.05 3.53 -16.05
C SER A 207 -3.44 2.22 -16.71
N LEU A 208 -4.30 2.30 -17.73
CA LEU A 208 -4.60 1.17 -18.60
C LEU A 208 -3.39 0.70 -19.42
N SER A 209 -2.37 1.56 -19.58
CA SER A 209 -1.14 1.21 -20.29
C SER A 209 -0.19 0.33 -19.47
N ASN A 210 -0.42 0.19 -18.16
CA ASN A 210 0.44 -0.63 -17.27
C ASN A 210 0.11 -2.13 -17.35
N GLY A 211 -0.76 -2.54 -18.27
CA GLY A 211 -1.22 -3.93 -18.37
C GLY A 211 -1.93 -4.37 -17.09
N ASN A 212 -1.58 -5.57 -16.61
CA ASN A 212 -2.14 -6.16 -15.38
C ASN A 212 -1.26 -5.93 -14.13
N ASP A 213 -0.16 -5.18 -14.27
CA ASP A 213 0.77 -4.94 -13.17
C ASP A 213 0.30 -3.75 -12.34
N HIS A 214 -0.41 -4.07 -11.28
CA HIS A 214 -0.85 -3.13 -10.26
C HIS A 214 -0.11 -3.43 -8.98
N ASP A 215 0.75 -2.48 -8.60
CA ASP A 215 1.48 -2.55 -7.34
C ASP A 215 0.53 -2.65 -6.14
N ARG A 216 1.00 -3.31 -5.09
CA ARG A 216 0.24 -3.53 -3.86
C ARG A 216 0.77 -2.62 -2.77
N LEU A 217 -0.12 -1.89 -2.11
CA LEU A 217 0.18 -1.26 -0.85
C LEU A 217 0.17 -2.36 0.20
N ILE A 218 1.33 -2.59 0.81
CA ILE A 218 1.47 -3.48 1.94
C ILE A 218 1.33 -2.64 3.20
N VAL A 219 0.41 -3.04 4.07
CA VAL A 219 0.28 -2.51 5.43
C VAL A 219 0.36 -3.68 6.39
N ASP A 220 1.25 -3.60 7.36
CA ASP A 220 1.55 -4.67 8.31
C ASP A 220 1.94 -4.10 9.68
N ASP A 221 2.37 -4.97 10.59
CA ASP A 221 2.72 -4.58 11.97
C ASP A 221 1.55 -4.00 12.76
N PHE A 222 0.44 -4.74 12.81
CA PHE A 222 -0.77 -4.31 13.52
C PHE A 222 -0.68 -4.43 15.06
N GLY A 223 0.36 -5.09 15.58
CA GLY A 223 0.61 -5.19 17.03
C GLY A 223 -0.50 -5.90 17.81
N PHE A 224 -1.13 -6.93 17.25
CA PHE A 224 -2.10 -7.75 17.98
C PHE A 224 -1.44 -8.56 19.09
N ALA A 225 -2.24 -8.91 20.11
CA ALA A 225 -1.83 -9.71 21.26
C ALA A 225 -2.93 -10.74 21.58
N ILE A 226 -3.24 -11.59 20.60
CA ILE A 226 -4.22 -12.67 20.75
C ILE A 226 -3.63 -13.76 21.66
N PRO A 227 -4.37 -14.27 22.67
CA PRO A 227 -3.90 -15.35 23.53
C PRO A 227 -3.53 -16.63 22.76
N ASP A 228 -2.47 -17.32 23.18
CA ASP A 228 -1.90 -18.47 22.47
C ASP A 228 -2.85 -19.68 22.39
N ASP A 229 -3.80 -19.79 23.31
CA ASP A 229 -4.81 -20.85 23.36
C ASP A 229 -6.12 -20.49 22.63
N ALA A 230 -6.19 -19.30 22.03
CA ALA A 230 -7.34 -18.87 21.27
C ALA A 230 -7.44 -19.57 19.90
N THR A 231 -8.67 -19.80 19.46
CA THR A 231 -8.98 -20.23 18.08
C THR A 231 -9.41 -19.03 17.26
N ILE A 232 -8.72 -18.74 16.15
CA ILE A 232 -9.11 -17.66 15.24
C ILE A 232 -10.35 -18.07 14.44
N LEU A 233 -11.39 -17.24 14.48
CA LEU A 233 -12.66 -17.47 13.81
C LEU A 233 -12.78 -16.68 12.50
N GLY A 234 -12.24 -15.46 12.47
CA GLY A 234 -12.29 -14.60 11.30
C GLY A 234 -11.49 -13.32 11.45
N ILE A 235 -11.26 -12.65 10.33
CA ILE A 235 -10.51 -11.39 10.25
C ILE A 235 -11.35 -10.41 9.43
N SER A 236 -11.63 -9.26 10.02
CA SER A 236 -12.31 -8.15 9.37
C SER A 236 -11.31 -7.04 9.07
N ALA A 237 -11.42 -6.45 7.89
CA ALA A 237 -10.64 -5.29 7.47
C ALA A 237 -11.57 -4.14 7.10
N THR A 238 -11.23 -2.92 7.49
CA THR A 238 -11.94 -1.71 7.04
C THR A 238 -10.91 -0.79 6.39
N ILE A 239 -11.06 -0.53 5.09
CA ILE A 239 -10.13 0.33 4.33
C ILE A 239 -10.81 1.64 4.03
N HIS A 240 -10.21 2.74 4.48
CA HIS A 240 -10.63 4.09 4.13
C HIS A 240 -10.01 4.44 2.79
N ARG A 241 -10.84 4.46 1.73
CA ARG A 241 -10.39 4.53 0.34
C ARG A 241 -11.08 5.63 -0.43
N ALA A 242 -10.40 6.17 -1.44
CA ALA A 242 -10.96 7.15 -2.37
C ALA A 242 -10.29 7.09 -3.75
N ALA A 243 -10.99 7.58 -4.76
CA ALA A 243 -10.47 7.83 -6.10
C ALA A 243 -10.20 9.32 -6.32
N GLY A 244 -9.32 9.64 -7.26
CA GLY A 244 -9.05 11.04 -7.67
C GLY A 244 -10.21 11.72 -8.37
N GLY A 245 -11.12 10.92 -8.92
CA GLY A 245 -12.30 11.36 -9.65
C GLY A 245 -13.29 10.23 -9.87
N PRO A 246 -14.49 10.54 -10.38
CA PRO A 246 -15.53 9.55 -10.58
C PRO A 246 -15.07 8.44 -11.53
N GLN A 247 -15.25 7.18 -11.13
CA GLN A 247 -14.95 6.00 -11.96
C GLN A 247 -13.46 5.86 -12.34
N GLU A 248 -12.55 6.45 -11.57
CA GLU A 248 -11.11 6.34 -11.81
C GLU A 248 -10.50 5.05 -11.23
N ALA A 249 -10.99 4.59 -10.09
CA ALA A 249 -10.46 3.41 -9.39
C ALA A 249 -11.56 2.42 -9.01
N SER A 250 -11.20 1.13 -9.03
CA SER A 250 -11.96 0.03 -8.44
C SER A 250 -10.99 -0.94 -7.75
N ASP A 251 -11.52 -1.90 -6.99
CA ASP A 251 -10.66 -2.95 -6.43
C ASP A 251 -10.01 -3.78 -7.53
N HIS A 252 -8.72 -4.05 -7.37
CA HIS A 252 -8.06 -5.17 -8.04
C HIS A 252 -8.09 -6.41 -7.16
N ALA A 253 -7.60 -6.24 -5.95
CA ALA A 253 -7.49 -7.27 -4.95
C ALA A 253 -7.21 -6.64 -3.60
N VAL A 254 -7.96 -7.07 -2.60
CA VAL A 254 -7.57 -6.98 -1.19
C VAL A 254 -7.22 -8.39 -0.76
N ARG A 255 -6.05 -8.59 -0.17
CA ARG A 255 -5.58 -9.90 0.29
C ARG A 255 -4.93 -9.80 1.66
N ILE A 256 -5.01 -10.87 2.43
CA ILE A 256 -4.31 -11.00 3.70
C ILE A 256 -2.84 -11.37 3.48
N ILE A 257 -1.98 -11.00 4.43
CA ILE A 257 -0.56 -11.35 4.46
C ILE A 257 -0.33 -12.23 5.68
N LYS A 258 0.28 -13.39 5.46
CA LYS A 258 0.66 -14.36 6.49
C LYS A 258 2.16 -14.61 6.42
N ASN A 259 2.87 -14.43 7.53
CA ASN A 259 4.32 -14.67 7.60
C ASN A 259 5.10 -13.94 6.48
N GLY A 260 4.68 -12.71 6.15
CA GLY A 260 5.26 -11.87 5.09
C GLY A 260 4.89 -12.25 3.65
N ALA A 261 4.14 -13.34 3.44
CA ALA A 261 3.65 -13.75 2.12
C ALA A 261 2.21 -13.27 1.89
N ILE A 262 1.94 -12.74 0.69
CA ILE A 262 0.59 -12.37 0.27
C ILE A 262 -0.20 -13.65 -0.01
N GLY A 263 -1.35 -13.85 0.63
CA GLY A 263 -2.22 -14.99 0.38
C GLY A 263 -2.83 -14.98 -1.03
N GLU A 264 -3.43 -16.09 -1.46
CA GLU A 264 -4.00 -16.20 -2.81
C GLU A 264 -5.41 -15.60 -2.92
N THR A 265 -6.18 -15.78 -1.86
CA THR A 265 -7.61 -15.46 -1.82
C THR A 265 -7.85 -13.96 -1.84
N LYS A 266 -8.64 -13.51 -2.80
CA LYS A 266 -9.01 -12.10 -2.96
C LYS A 266 -10.35 -11.78 -2.29
N ARG A 267 -10.47 -10.54 -1.83
CA ARG A 267 -11.71 -9.90 -1.35
C ARG A 267 -11.96 -8.60 -2.12
N GLU A 268 -11.88 -8.63 -3.44
CA GLU A 268 -12.29 -7.49 -4.27
C GLU A 268 -13.80 -7.28 -4.18
N LYS A 269 -14.23 -6.01 -4.17
CA LYS A 269 -15.64 -5.63 -4.31
C LYS A 269 -15.90 -5.06 -5.68
N GLN A 270 -17.11 -5.31 -6.19
CA GLN A 270 -17.59 -4.66 -7.40
C GLN A 270 -17.98 -3.20 -7.11
N GLY A 271 -17.71 -2.32 -8.07
CA GLY A 271 -18.03 -0.91 -7.97
C GLY A 271 -16.80 -0.01 -8.00
N TYR A 272 -17.04 1.29 -8.08
CA TYR A 272 -15.99 2.30 -8.11
C TYR A 272 -15.72 2.80 -6.70
N TRP A 273 -14.47 3.16 -6.44
CA TRP A 273 -14.12 3.86 -5.21
C TRP A 273 -14.77 5.26 -5.23
N PRO A 274 -15.24 5.77 -4.08
CA PRO A 274 -15.83 7.10 -3.97
C PRO A 274 -14.78 8.20 -4.14
N THR A 275 -15.19 9.43 -4.43
CA THR A 275 -14.27 10.58 -4.60
C THR A 275 -13.87 11.25 -3.28
N THR A 276 -14.42 10.79 -2.17
CA THR A 276 -14.09 11.24 -0.81
C THR A 276 -13.71 10.01 0.01
N VAL A 277 -12.79 10.18 0.96
CA VAL A 277 -12.35 9.11 1.85
C VAL A 277 -13.56 8.49 2.53
N THR A 278 -13.79 7.20 2.27
CA THR A 278 -14.96 6.47 2.77
C THR A 278 -14.51 5.08 3.22
N PRO A 279 -14.97 4.59 4.39
CA PRO A 279 -14.70 3.24 4.84
C PRO A 279 -15.38 2.21 3.93
N GLU A 280 -14.67 1.11 3.66
CA GLU A 280 -15.22 -0.09 3.08
C GLU A 280 -14.73 -1.32 3.84
N ASP A 281 -15.66 -2.21 4.18
CA ASP A 281 -15.35 -3.44 4.93
C ASP A 281 -15.02 -4.64 4.03
N TYR A 282 -14.14 -5.51 4.49
CA TYR A 282 -13.74 -6.75 3.82
C TYR A 282 -13.56 -7.84 4.86
N GLY A 283 -13.76 -9.10 4.45
CA GLY A 283 -13.74 -10.20 5.40
C GLY A 283 -14.95 -10.17 6.32
N GLY A 284 -14.77 -10.63 7.55
CA GLY A 284 -15.83 -10.70 8.54
C GLY A 284 -15.50 -11.64 9.70
N GLU A 285 -16.45 -11.76 10.62
CA GLU A 285 -16.31 -12.53 11.87
C GLU A 285 -16.01 -14.03 11.66
N THR A 286 -16.31 -14.55 10.47
CA THR A 286 -16.10 -15.96 10.08
C THR A 286 -15.20 -16.12 8.87
N ASP A 287 -14.64 -15.02 8.34
CA ASP A 287 -13.80 -15.08 7.15
C ASP A 287 -12.33 -15.25 7.53
N LEU A 288 -11.79 -16.43 7.24
CA LEU A 288 -10.38 -16.76 7.47
C LEU A 288 -9.47 -16.38 6.28
N TRP A 289 -10.00 -15.68 5.28
CA TRP A 289 -9.26 -15.25 4.08
C TRP A 289 -8.65 -16.40 3.29
N GLY A 290 -9.27 -17.58 3.36
CA GLY A 290 -8.80 -18.80 2.69
C GLY A 290 -7.55 -19.43 3.31
N GLU A 291 -7.14 -18.98 4.49
CA GLU A 291 -5.99 -19.49 5.24
C GLU A 291 -6.43 -20.21 6.52
N THR A 292 -5.49 -20.87 7.18
CA THR A 292 -5.62 -21.32 8.57
C THR A 292 -4.80 -20.40 9.46
N TRP A 293 -5.29 -20.08 10.65
CA TRP A 293 -4.65 -19.07 11.50
C TRP A 293 -4.37 -19.62 12.89
N THR A 294 -3.15 -19.34 13.36
CA THR A 294 -2.80 -19.45 14.78
C THR A 294 -2.70 -18.05 15.37
N PRO A 295 -2.85 -17.90 16.71
CA PRO A 295 -2.56 -16.63 17.38
C PRO A 295 -1.15 -16.09 17.06
N ALA A 296 -0.14 -16.97 16.97
CA ALA A 296 1.22 -16.58 16.60
C ALA A 296 1.33 -15.96 15.20
N ASP A 297 0.58 -16.49 14.23
CA ASP A 297 0.53 -15.92 12.88
C ASP A 297 -0.07 -14.50 12.89
N ILE A 298 -1.08 -14.24 13.73
CA ILE A 298 -1.76 -12.93 13.86
C ILE A 298 -0.91 -11.92 14.63
N ASN A 299 -0.20 -12.39 15.66
CA ASN A 299 0.64 -11.55 16.51
C ASN A 299 1.98 -11.19 15.85
N ALA A 300 2.33 -11.82 14.72
CA ALA A 300 3.56 -11.51 14.01
C ALA A 300 3.52 -10.12 13.37
N GLU A 301 4.63 -9.36 13.46
CA GLU A 301 4.78 -8.05 12.79
C GLU A 301 4.63 -8.12 11.26
N SER A 302 4.72 -9.32 10.69
CA SER A 302 4.55 -9.58 9.25
C SER A 302 3.11 -9.94 8.85
N PHE A 303 2.19 -10.01 9.80
CA PHE A 303 0.75 -10.11 9.54
C PHE A 303 0.24 -8.77 9.01
N GLY A 304 -0.58 -8.81 7.96
CA GLY A 304 -1.13 -7.58 7.41
C GLY A 304 -2.04 -7.74 6.20
N LEU A 305 -2.14 -6.69 5.39
CA LEU A 305 -2.97 -6.61 4.20
C LEU A 305 -2.15 -6.13 2.99
N ALA A 306 -2.49 -6.67 1.83
CA ALA A 306 -2.06 -6.20 0.52
C ALA A 306 -3.26 -5.62 -0.22
N ILE A 307 -3.17 -4.34 -0.59
CA ILE A 307 -4.25 -3.58 -1.23
C ILE A 307 -3.81 -3.18 -2.63
N ALA A 308 -4.56 -3.56 -3.65
CA ALA A 308 -4.31 -3.18 -5.03
C ALA A 308 -5.59 -2.62 -5.67
N ALA A 309 -5.42 -1.53 -6.42
CA ALA A 309 -6.48 -0.89 -7.18
C ALA A 309 -6.26 -1.09 -8.70
N LEU A 310 -7.35 -1.13 -9.44
CA LEU A 310 -7.38 -1.19 -10.90
C LEU A 310 -7.90 0.15 -11.46
N PRO A 311 -7.38 0.63 -12.61
CA PRO A 311 -8.04 1.69 -13.36
C PRO A 311 -9.43 1.22 -13.79
N ALA A 312 -10.45 2.00 -13.46
CA ALA A 312 -11.83 1.70 -13.83
C ALA A 312 -12.18 2.24 -15.22
N LYS A 313 -11.94 3.54 -15.47
CA LYS A 313 -12.08 4.19 -16.78
C LYS A 313 -10.87 5.08 -17.06
N GLY A 314 -10.07 4.71 -18.05
CA GLY A 314 -8.90 5.49 -18.43
C GLY A 314 -7.82 5.49 -17.33
N ALA A 315 -7.05 6.57 -17.27
CA ALA A 315 -6.10 6.80 -16.19
C ALA A 315 -6.78 7.47 -14.99
N GLY A 316 -6.26 7.24 -13.79
CA GLY A 316 -6.85 7.74 -12.56
C GLY A 316 -5.89 7.69 -11.38
N ARG A 317 -6.40 8.01 -10.19
CA ARG A 317 -5.65 7.83 -8.93
C ARG A 317 -6.49 7.07 -7.92
N ALA A 318 -5.83 6.20 -7.16
CA ALA A 318 -6.37 5.53 -6.00
C ALA A 318 -5.65 6.00 -4.74
N TYR A 319 -6.42 6.17 -3.67
CA TYR A 319 -5.96 6.65 -2.37
C TYR A 319 -6.40 5.71 -1.26
N VAL A 320 -5.50 5.44 -0.33
CA VAL A 320 -5.77 4.73 0.92
C VAL A 320 -5.32 5.62 2.07
N ASP A 321 -6.28 6.01 2.91
CA ASP A 321 -6.07 6.87 4.08
C ASP A 321 -5.65 6.04 5.30
N VAL A 322 -6.29 4.89 5.53
CA VAL A 322 -5.91 3.93 6.57
C VAL A 322 -6.58 2.59 6.28
N ALA A 323 -6.00 1.50 6.80
CA ALA A 323 -6.63 0.20 6.80
C ALA A 323 -6.64 -0.39 8.21
N TYR A 324 -7.81 -0.52 8.81
CA TYR A 324 -7.97 -1.14 10.12
C TYR A 324 -8.15 -2.65 10.00
N LEU A 325 -7.56 -3.41 10.91
CA LEU A 325 -7.86 -4.83 11.11
C LEU A 325 -8.54 -5.08 12.46
N ARG A 326 -9.47 -6.04 12.46
CA ARG A 326 -10.06 -6.65 13.65
C ARG A 326 -9.98 -8.16 13.54
N VAL A 327 -9.62 -8.81 14.64
CA VAL A 327 -9.53 -10.27 14.72
C VAL A 327 -10.62 -10.79 15.64
N HIS A 328 -11.33 -11.81 15.16
CA HIS A 328 -12.40 -12.50 15.88
C HIS A 328 -11.87 -13.87 16.31
N TYR A 329 -11.92 -14.17 17.60
CA TYR A 329 -11.34 -15.39 18.16
C TYR A 329 -12.17 -15.96 19.29
N GLN A 330 -11.97 -17.23 19.60
CA GLN A 330 -12.62 -17.93 20.70
C GLN A 330 -11.59 -18.37 21.72
N LEU A 331 -11.75 -17.96 22.98
CA LEU A 331 -10.98 -18.50 24.10
C LEU A 331 -11.56 -19.83 24.57
N PRO A 332 -10.74 -20.77 25.07
CA PRO A 332 -11.24 -22.08 25.53
C PRO A 332 -12.17 -21.95 26.76
N SER A 333 -12.05 -20.88 27.53
CA SER A 333 -12.94 -20.50 28.63
C SER A 333 -13.11 -18.98 28.69
N CYS A 334 -14.25 -18.51 29.19
CA CYS A 334 -14.38 -17.11 29.60
C CYS A 334 -13.60 -16.90 30.89
N ASP A 335 -12.72 -15.90 30.93
CA ASP A 335 -12.29 -15.35 32.21
C ASP A 335 -13.45 -14.53 32.79
N GLU A 336 -14.06 -15.05 33.87
CA GLU A 336 -15.13 -14.37 34.64
C GLU A 336 -14.69 -12.98 35.14
#